data_AF-A0A1E4T851-F1
#
_entry.id   AF-A0A1E4T851-F1
#
_cell.length_a   1.000
_cell.length_b   1.000
_cell.length_c   1.000
_cell.angle_alpha   90.00
_cell.angle_beta   90.00
_cell.angle_gamma   90.00
#
_symmetry.space_group_name_H-M   'P 1'
#
loop_
_entity.id
_entity.type
_entity.pdbx_description
1 polymer ?
#
loop_
_entity_poly.entity_id
_entity_poly.type
_entity_poly.pdbx_seq_one_letter_code
_entity_poly.pdbx_strand_id
1 'polypeptide(L)'
;MTRPEIPKKPVPPYPILIRDTRVVAGFGRGSSEIGIPTANIPIEDTPELETLPTGVYFGFIKLNKPSPSVTPEPEIKKRLDGKSEIEFTYGQNLQPKDLSILPMVMSLGWNPFFKNEKKACEIHIMHDFKSDFYGCSLSFNILGYLRPELDYVSVELLIKDIQTDIKIALDHLKLEEYNSCKKQLI
;
A
#
# COMPACT_ATOMS: atom_id res chain seq x y z
N MET A 1 -5.08 -21.44 -7.86
CA MET A 1 -4.17 -20.73 -8.78
C MET A 1 -2.77 -20.69 -8.18
N THR A 2 -1.73 -20.82 -8.99
CA THR A 2 -0.32 -20.83 -8.55
C THR A 2 0.31 -19.46 -8.71
N ARG A 3 1.21 -19.09 -7.79
CA ARG A 3 2.04 -17.88 -7.92
C ARG A 3 2.98 -18.05 -9.12
N PRO A 4 3.06 -17.08 -10.05
CA PRO A 4 4.05 -17.11 -11.12
C PRO A 4 5.49 -17.10 -10.55
N GLU A 5 6.44 -17.56 -11.36
CA GLU A 5 7.85 -17.33 -11.08
C GLU A 5 8.15 -15.84 -11.22
N ILE A 6 8.74 -15.24 -10.18
CA ILE A 6 9.11 -13.83 -10.20
C ILE A 6 10.53 -13.71 -10.76
N PRO A 7 10.75 -12.87 -11.79
CA PRO A 7 12.07 -12.64 -12.33
C PRO A 7 13.06 -12.12 -11.27
N LYS A 8 14.36 -12.30 -11.51
CA LYS A 8 15.41 -11.78 -10.60
C LYS A 8 15.66 -10.26 -10.71
N LYS A 9 14.93 -9.58 -11.60
CA LYS A 9 14.98 -8.14 -11.84
C LYS A 9 13.63 -7.64 -12.36
N PRO A 10 13.26 -6.36 -12.16
CA PRO A 10 12.06 -5.80 -12.77
C PRO A 10 12.07 -6.00 -14.29
N VAL A 11 10.92 -6.39 -14.84
CA VAL A 11 10.69 -6.53 -16.29
C VAL A 11 9.52 -5.65 -16.69
N PRO A 12 9.45 -5.16 -17.94
CA PRO A 12 8.32 -4.37 -18.40
C PRO A 12 6.96 -5.03 -18.06
N PRO A 13 5.98 -4.27 -17.54
CA PRO A 13 5.93 -2.81 -17.46
C PRO A 13 6.61 -2.18 -16.23
N TYR A 14 7.24 -2.97 -15.35
CA TYR A 14 7.89 -2.47 -14.14
C TYR A 14 9.29 -1.90 -14.44
N PRO A 15 9.75 -0.89 -13.68
CA PRO A 15 9.10 -0.26 -12.53
C PRO A 15 8.00 0.73 -12.93
N ILE A 16 6.88 0.73 -12.22
CA ILE A 16 5.82 1.74 -12.34
C ILE A 16 5.91 2.64 -11.12
N LEU A 17 5.93 3.96 -11.32
CA LEU A 17 6.18 4.93 -10.26
C LEU A 17 4.95 5.79 -10.03
N ILE A 18 4.50 5.83 -8.77
CA ILE A 18 3.42 6.70 -8.30
C ILE A 18 4.02 7.75 -7.37
N ARG A 19 3.78 9.03 -7.68
CA ARG A 19 4.29 10.16 -6.91
C ARG A 19 3.17 10.96 -6.27
N ASP A 20 3.51 11.59 -5.14
CA ASP A 20 2.74 12.67 -4.50
C ASP A 20 1.24 12.37 -4.29
N THR A 21 0.91 11.11 -4.00
CA THR A 21 -0.43 10.71 -3.54
C THR A 21 -0.52 10.81 -2.01
N ARG A 22 -1.66 10.38 -1.43
CA ARG A 22 -1.94 10.45 0.01
C ARG A 22 -2.67 9.23 0.52
N VAL A 23 -2.51 8.95 1.81
CA VAL A 23 -3.32 7.95 2.52
C VAL A 23 -4.73 8.50 2.76
N VAL A 24 -5.74 7.77 2.30
CA VAL A 24 -7.15 8.08 2.58
C VAL A 24 -7.74 7.09 3.60
N ALA A 25 -8.86 7.49 4.21
CA ALA A 25 -9.62 6.58 5.06
C ALA A 25 -10.31 5.51 4.18
N GLY A 26 -10.10 4.24 4.51
CA GLY A 26 -10.88 3.13 3.96
C GLY A 26 -12.24 2.96 4.64
N PHE A 27 -12.94 1.88 4.31
CA PHE A 27 -14.30 1.60 4.80
C PHE A 27 -14.37 1.01 6.22
N GLY A 28 -13.25 0.91 6.92
CA GLY A 28 -13.20 0.44 8.31
C GLY A 28 -13.47 -1.05 8.49
N ARG A 29 -12.82 -1.90 7.67
CA ARG A 29 -12.89 -3.36 7.82
C ARG A 29 -11.52 -4.01 7.99
N GLY A 30 -11.37 -4.77 9.08
CA GLY A 30 -10.71 -6.10 9.15
C GLY A 30 -9.19 -6.21 9.06
N SER A 31 -8.49 -5.48 8.19
CA SER A 31 -7.07 -5.75 7.93
C SER A 31 -6.17 -5.48 9.15
N SER A 32 -6.46 -4.43 9.91
CA SER A 32 -5.80 -4.16 11.19
C SER A 32 -6.14 -5.20 12.27
N GLU A 33 -7.34 -5.76 12.27
CA GLU A 33 -7.79 -6.77 13.27
C GLU A 33 -7.08 -8.12 13.08
N ILE A 34 -6.66 -8.42 11.85
CA ILE A 34 -5.86 -9.61 11.52
C ILE A 34 -4.33 -9.35 11.56
N GLY A 35 -3.91 -8.16 12.02
CA GLY A 35 -2.50 -7.80 12.20
C GLY A 35 -1.77 -7.38 10.91
N ILE A 36 -2.50 -7.04 9.84
CA ILE A 36 -1.93 -6.65 8.55
C ILE A 36 -2.58 -5.33 8.10
N PRO A 37 -2.27 -4.20 8.77
CA PRO A 37 -2.90 -2.92 8.46
C PRO A 37 -2.58 -2.47 7.03
N THR A 38 -3.57 -1.92 6.34
CA THR A 38 -3.45 -1.44 4.95
C THR A 38 -3.75 0.05 4.82
N ALA A 39 -2.87 0.79 4.14
CA ALA A 39 -3.09 2.17 3.73
C ALA A 39 -3.89 2.19 2.41
N ASN A 40 -4.98 2.95 2.36
CA ASN A 40 -5.80 3.08 1.15
C ASN A 40 -5.26 4.21 0.28
N ILE A 41 -5.10 3.96 -1.02
CA ILE A 41 -4.63 4.94 -2.01
C ILE A 41 -5.79 5.30 -2.98
N PRO A 42 -6.09 6.59 -3.20
CA PRO A 42 -7.12 7.00 -4.14
C PRO A 42 -6.71 6.71 -5.59
N ILE A 43 -7.55 5.99 -6.33
CA ILE A 43 -7.31 5.67 -7.74
C ILE A 43 -7.42 6.92 -8.62
N GLU A 44 -8.27 7.89 -8.24
CA GLU A 44 -8.45 9.13 -9.01
C GLU A 44 -7.15 9.92 -9.18
N ASP A 45 -6.24 9.81 -8.21
CA ASP A 45 -4.95 10.49 -8.20
C ASP A 45 -3.82 9.62 -8.81
N THR A 46 -4.14 8.41 -9.28
CA THR A 46 -3.16 7.37 -9.68
C THR A 46 -3.60 6.58 -10.93
N PRO A 47 -3.73 7.26 -12.10
CA PRO A 47 -4.29 6.66 -13.33
C PRO A 47 -3.50 5.44 -13.84
N GLU A 48 -2.21 5.33 -13.51
CA GLU A 48 -1.39 4.16 -13.85
C GLU A 48 -1.99 2.87 -13.28
N LEU A 49 -2.60 2.93 -12.09
CA LEU A 49 -3.22 1.79 -11.42
C LEU A 49 -4.49 1.31 -12.14
N GLU A 50 -5.21 2.19 -12.85
CA GLU A 50 -6.42 1.80 -13.57
C GLU A 50 -6.14 0.79 -14.68
N THR A 51 -4.95 0.86 -15.28
CA THR A 51 -4.57 -0.01 -16.40
C THR A 51 -4.02 -1.38 -15.98
N LEU A 52 -3.60 -1.52 -14.71
CA LEU A 52 -2.97 -2.74 -14.21
C LEU A 52 -3.97 -3.86 -13.93
N PRO A 53 -3.64 -5.14 -14.16
CA PRO A 53 -4.52 -6.24 -13.78
C PRO A 53 -4.79 -6.24 -12.27
N THR A 54 -5.93 -6.77 -11.83
CA THR A 54 -6.14 -6.92 -10.39
C THR A 54 -5.27 -8.03 -9.82
N GLY A 55 -4.93 -7.93 -8.54
CA GLY A 55 -4.10 -8.88 -7.83
C GLY A 55 -3.14 -8.22 -6.86
N VAL A 56 -2.11 -8.97 -6.48
CA VAL A 56 -1.12 -8.57 -5.47
C VAL A 56 0.20 -8.25 -6.15
N TYR A 57 0.80 -7.15 -5.73
CA TYR A 57 2.05 -6.59 -6.23
C TYR A 57 3.02 -6.33 -5.08
N PHE A 58 4.27 -6.01 -5.42
CA PHE A 58 5.29 -5.63 -4.45
C PHE A 58 6.19 -4.51 -4.95
N GLY A 59 6.83 -3.80 -4.01
CA GLY A 59 7.78 -2.74 -4.33
C GLY A 59 8.26 -2.01 -3.08
N PHE A 60 8.66 -0.75 -3.26
CA PHE A 60 9.08 0.14 -2.19
C PHE A 60 8.15 1.35 -2.09
N ILE A 61 8.09 1.92 -0.89
CA ILE A 61 7.30 3.10 -0.56
C ILE A 61 8.11 4.04 0.33
N LYS A 62 7.88 5.34 0.18
CA LYS A 62 8.42 6.39 1.04
C LYS A 62 7.29 7.30 1.48
N LEU A 63 7.15 7.45 2.79
CA LEU A 63 6.25 8.42 3.40
C LEU A 63 6.96 9.76 3.53
N ASN A 64 6.21 10.84 3.29
CA ASN A 64 6.71 12.21 3.37
C ASN A 64 6.09 12.92 4.58
N LYS A 65 6.91 13.67 5.31
CA LYS A 65 6.40 14.65 6.27
C LYS A 65 5.77 15.83 5.55
N PRO A 66 4.73 16.45 6.15
CA PRO A 66 4.18 17.68 5.60
C PRO A 66 5.28 18.75 5.60
N SER A 67 5.25 19.61 4.58
CA SER A 67 6.17 20.74 4.51
C SER A 67 5.96 21.67 5.70
N PRO A 68 7.03 22.21 6.33
CA PRO A 68 6.90 23.20 7.39
C PRO A 68 6.05 24.42 6.98
N SER A 69 6.02 24.76 5.69
CA SER A 69 5.24 25.87 5.15
C SER A 69 3.77 25.53 4.89
N VAL A 70 3.42 24.23 4.87
CA VAL A 70 2.07 23.72 4.59
C VAL A 70 1.81 22.54 5.51
N THR A 71 1.87 22.79 6.83
CA THR A 71 1.51 21.77 7.83
C THR A 71 0.02 21.92 8.14
N PRO A 72 -0.83 21.00 7.65
CA PRO A 72 -2.24 21.02 8.02
C PRO A 72 -2.41 20.72 9.52
N GLU A 73 -3.38 21.38 10.15
CA GLU A 73 -3.78 21.04 11.51
C GLU A 73 -4.39 19.62 11.51
N PRO A 74 -4.07 18.79 12.52
CA PRO A 74 -4.75 17.51 12.68
C PRO A 74 -6.27 17.70 12.74
N GLU A 75 -6.99 16.85 12.02
CA GLU A 75 -8.46 16.91 11.97
C GLU A 75 -9.07 15.56 12.32
N ILE A 76 -10.21 15.60 13.00
CA ILE A 76 -10.98 14.41 13.34
C ILE A 76 -12.16 14.32 12.39
N LYS A 77 -12.25 13.20 11.66
CA LYS A 77 -13.36 12.91 10.75
C LYS A 77 -14.12 11.68 11.21
N LYS A 78 -15.45 11.77 11.21
CA LYS A 78 -16.30 10.60 11.45
C LYS A 78 -16.19 9.64 10.26
N ARG A 79 -16.07 8.34 10.55
CA ARG A 79 -16.15 7.30 9.52
C ARG A 79 -17.55 7.29 8.88
N LEU A 80 -17.63 6.71 7.69
CA LEU A 80 -18.89 6.54 6.95
C LEU A 80 -19.96 5.77 7.73
N ASP A 81 -19.55 4.93 8.70
CA ASP A 81 -20.47 4.21 9.58
C ASP A 81 -21.13 5.08 10.67
N GLY A 82 -20.64 6.31 10.86
CA GLY A 82 -21.08 7.25 11.89
C GLY A 82 -20.77 6.83 13.33
N LYS A 83 -20.08 5.70 13.54
CA LYS A 83 -19.85 5.07 14.85
C LYS A 83 -18.43 5.26 15.38
N SER A 84 -17.48 5.54 14.50
CA SER A 84 -16.08 5.75 14.87
C SER A 84 -15.48 6.99 14.22
N GLU A 85 -14.42 7.50 14.82
CA GLU A 85 -13.68 8.67 14.35
C GLU A 85 -12.28 8.27 13.88
N ILE A 86 -11.74 8.99 12.91
CA ILE A 86 -10.38 8.86 12.41
C ILE A 86 -9.71 10.21 12.54
N GLU A 87 -8.52 10.21 13.13
CA GLU A 87 -7.64 11.37 13.16
C GLU A 87 -6.74 11.38 11.92
N PHE A 88 -6.78 12.47 11.16
CA PHE A 88 -5.85 12.75 10.08
C PHE A 88 -4.68 13.54 10.64
N THR A 89 -3.58 12.85 10.90
CA THR A 89 -2.35 13.45 11.44
C THR A 89 -1.45 13.97 10.34
N TYR A 90 -1.73 13.66 9.07
CA TYR A 90 -0.93 14.03 7.91
C TYR A 90 0.55 13.59 8.01
N GLY A 91 0.82 12.53 8.79
CA GLY A 91 2.17 12.01 9.01
C GLY A 91 3.00 12.80 10.04
N GLN A 92 2.40 13.73 10.79
CA GLN A 92 3.11 14.53 11.80
C GLN A 92 3.70 13.69 12.94
N ASN A 93 3.03 12.58 13.30
CA ASN A 93 3.45 11.69 14.37
C ASN A 93 4.48 10.63 13.93
N LEU A 94 4.87 10.63 12.65
CA LEU A 94 5.84 9.67 12.11
C LEU A 94 7.24 9.91 12.70
N GLN A 95 7.86 8.80 13.11
CA GLN A 95 9.21 8.73 13.61
C GLN A 95 10.23 8.80 12.46
N PRO A 96 11.49 9.21 12.69
CA PRO A 96 12.50 9.27 11.63
C PRO A 96 12.68 7.97 10.85
N LYS A 97 12.57 6.81 11.51
CA LYS A 97 12.65 5.48 10.86
C LYS A 97 11.50 5.21 9.89
N ASP A 98 10.34 5.82 10.13
CA ASP A 98 9.12 5.63 9.34
C ASP A 98 9.21 6.36 7.98
N LEU A 99 10.15 7.30 7.86
CA LEU A 99 10.41 8.08 6.63
C LEU A 99 11.49 7.45 5.74
N SER A 100 12.03 6.30 6.15
CA SER A 100 12.93 5.54 5.30
C SER A 100 12.18 4.94 4.10
N ILE A 101 12.93 4.45 3.12
CA ILE A 101 12.32 3.72 1.99
C ILE A 101 12.04 2.28 2.45
N LEU A 102 10.76 1.98 2.62
CA LEU A 102 10.24 0.76 3.23
C LEU A 102 9.73 -0.22 2.16
N PRO A 103 9.84 -1.54 2.38
CA PRO A 103 9.24 -2.54 1.50
C PRO A 103 7.72 -2.60 1.72
N MET A 104 6.99 -2.92 0.65
CA MET A 104 5.52 -3.02 0.69
C MET A 104 4.98 -4.13 -0.23
N VAL A 105 3.78 -4.59 0.11
CA VAL A 105 2.89 -5.33 -0.81
C VAL A 105 1.64 -4.50 -1.04
N MET A 106 1.10 -4.58 -2.25
CA MET A 106 -0.05 -3.81 -2.69
C MET A 106 -1.11 -4.75 -3.24
N SER A 107 -2.33 -4.66 -2.72
CA SER A 107 -3.52 -5.28 -3.29
C SER A 107 -4.25 -4.28 -4.18
N LEU A 108 -4.54 -4.67 -5.41
CA LEU A 108 -5.32 -3.90 -6.36
C LEU A 108 -6.52 -4.74 -6.78
N GLY A 109 -7.73 -4.32 -6.42
CA GLY A 109 -8.97 -5.07 -6.68
C GLY A 109 -10.09 -4.17 -7.18
N TRP A 110 -11.23 -4.74 -7.56
CA TRP A 110 -12.43 -3.95 -7.90
C TRP A 110 -13.18 -3.53 -6.65
N ASN A 111 -13.68 -2.29 -6.62
CA ASN A 111 -14.42 -1.77 -5.48
C ASN A 111 -15.94 -2.05 -5.62
N PRO A 112 -16.54 -2.93 -4.79
CA PRO A 112 -17.96 -3.28 -4.89
C PRO A 112 -18.90 -2.10 -4.63
N PHE A 113 -18.46 -1.11 -3.86
CA PHE A 113 -19.28 0.06 -3.49
C PHE A 113 -19.46 1.04 -4.66
N PHE A 114 -18.55 1.02 -5.63
CA PHE A 114 -18.68 1.78 -6.88
C PHE A 114 -19.13 0.88 -8.03
N LYS A 115 -20.00 -0.10 -7.75
CA LYS A 115 -20.52 -1.07 -8.74
C LYS A 115 -19.42 -1.79 -9.53
N ASN A 116 -18.23 -1.95 -8.94
CA ASN A 116 -17.04 -2.46 -9.62
C ASN A 116 -16.62 -1.66 -10.87
N GLU A 117 -16.96 -0.37 -10.94
CA GLU A 117 -16.51 0.52 -12.01
C GLU A 117 -15.12 1.11 -11.72
N LYS A 118 -14.73 1.15 -10.44
CA LYS A 118 -13.45 1.67 -9.97
C LYS A 118 -12.66 0.59 -9.23
N LYS A 119 -11.35 0.62 -9.38
CA LYS A 119 -10.44 -0.20 -8.55
C LYS A 119 -10.29 0.40 -7.15
N ALA A 120 -9.76 -0.40 -6.23
CA ALA A 120 -9.31 -0.01 -4.91
C ALA A 120 -7.85 -0.47 -4.76
N CYS A 121 -7.00 0.41 -4.23
CA CYS A 121 -5.61 0.14 -3.96
C CYS A 121 -5.35 0.18 -2.45
N GLU A 122 -4.84 -0.93 -1.92
CA GLU A 122 -4.50 -1.09 -0.51
C GLU A 122 -3.05 -1.54 -0.37
N ILE A 123 -2.25 -0.78 0.38
CA ILE A 123 -0.82 -1.05 0.57
C ILE A 123 -0.56 -1.47 2.01
N HIS A 124 0.02 -2.65 2.20
CA HIS A 124 0.61 -3.05 3.48
C HIS A 124 2.11 -2.74 3.45
N ILE A 125 2.52 -1.79 4.30
CA ILE A 125 3.92 -1.41 4.48
C ILE A 125 4.53 -2.32 5.54
N MET A 126 5.62 -3.02 5.22
CA MET A 126 6.24 -4.01 6.10
C MET A 126 7.13 -3.33 7.14
N HIS A 127 6.51 -2.60 8.05
CA HIS A 127 7.15 -1.80 9.08
C HIS A 127 6.24 -1.61 10.29
N ASP A 128 6.83 -1.59 11.49
CA ASP A 128 6.10 -1.38 12.75
C ASP A 128 5.96 0.12 13.07
N PHE A 129 4.80 0.66 12.71
CA PHE A 129 4.36 2.02 13.00
C PHE A 129 3.79 2.14 14.41
N LYS A 130 4.09 3.24 15.10
CA LYS A 130 3.53 3.52 16.45
C LYS A 130 2.25 4.36 16.43
N SER A 131 1.89 4.90 15.27
CA SER A 131 0.71 5.72 15.08
C SER A 131 0.20 5.59 13.65
N ASP A 132 -1.10 5.78 13.47
CA ASP A 132 -1.70 5.94 12.15
C ASP A 132 -1.20 7.23 11.47
N PHE A 133 -1.28 7.24 10.15
CA PHE A 133 -0.74 8.31 9.30
C PHE A 133 -1.72 8.70 8.18
N TYR A 134 -3.02 8.73 8.47
CA TYR A 134 -4.04 9.22 7.54
C TYR A 134 -3.73 10.63 7.05
N GLY A 135 -3.92 10.87 5.76
CA GLY A 135 -3.57 12.13 5.08
C GLY A 135 -2.08 12.27 4.75
N CYS A 136 -1.20 11.39 5.23
CA CYS A 136 0.23 11.45 4.92
C CYS A 136 0.47 11.32 3.42
N SER A 137 1.33 12.19 2.87
CA SER A 137 1.77 12.11 1.49
C SER A 137 2.80 11.00 1.32
N LEU A 138 2.78 10.32 0.19
CA LEU A 138 3.70 9.23 -0.10
C LEU A 138 3.98 9.08 -1.59
N SER A 139 5.08 8.39 -1.88
CA SER A 139 5.43 7.91 -3.22
C SER A 139 5.82 6.45 -3.14
N PHE A 140 5.51 5.67 -4.16
CA PHE A 140 5.87 4.26 -4.20
C PHE A 140 6.16 3.79 -5.62
N ASN A 141 6.94 2.73 -5.74
CA ASN A 141 7.13 2.03 -7.00
C ASN A 141 6.56 0.62 -6.92
N ILE A 142 6.06 0.14 -8.06
CA ILE A 142 5.61 -1.23 -8.25
C ILE A 142 6.67 -1.92 -9.09
N LEU A 143 7.24 -3.00 -8.56
CA LEU A 143 8.38 -3.68 -9.16
C LEU A 143 8.05 -5.06 -9.72
N GLY A 144 6.87 -5.59 -9.39
CA GLY A 144 6.42 -6.87 -9.92
C GLY A 144 5.05 -7.28 -9.39
N TYR A 145 4.51 -8.30 -10.04
CA TYR A 145 3.24 -8.94 -9.71
C TYR A 145 3.49 -10.28 -9.01
N LEU A 146 2.81 -10.51 -7.88
CA LEU A 146 2.94 -11.72 -7.07
C LEU A 146 1.92 -12.78 -7.45
N ARG A 147 0.65 -12.41 -7.65
CA ARG A 147 -0.46 -13.34 -7.92
C ARG A 147 -1.78 -12.61 -8.21
N PRO A 148 -2.77 -13.28 -8.83
CA PRO A 148 -4.13 -12.77 -8.91
C PRO A 148 -4.82 -12.69 -7.55
N GLU A 149 -5.96 -12.00 -7.53
CA GLU A 149 -6.93 -12.09 -6.44
C GLU A 149 -7.35 -13.56 -6.24
N LEU A 150 -7.52 -13.96 -4.98
CA LEU A 150 -7.90 -15.32 -4.61
C LEU A 150 -9.14 -15.24 -3.72
N ASP A 151 -10.06 -16.17 -3.93
CA ASP A 151 -11.19 -16.37 -3.03
C ASP A 151 -10.77 -17.23 -1.85
N TYR A 152 -11.20 -16.84 -0.66
CA TYR A 152 -10.87 -17.54 0.58
C TYR A 152 -12.12 -18.03 1.30
N VAL A 153 -12.11 -19.31 1.66
CA VAL A 153 -13.17 -19.93 2.47
C VAL A 153 -13.00 -19.69 3.97
N SER A 154 -11.84 -19.13 4.39
CA SER A 154 -11.53 -18.82 5.79
C SER A 154 -10.51 -17.68 5.91
N VAL A 155 -10.54 -16.96 7.04
CA VAL A 155 -9.62 -15.85 7.33
C VAL A 155 -8.19 -16.36 7.50
N GLU A 156 -8.01 -17.57 8.04
CA GLU A 156 -6.71 -18.19 8.24
C GLU A 156 -5.97 -18.45 6.92
N LEU A 157 -6.69 -18.89 5.88
CA LEU A 157 -6.12 -19.08 4.55
C LEU A 157 -5.72 -17.74 3.92
N LEU A 158 -6.54 -16.71 4.09
CA LEU A 158 -6.22 -15.35 3.65
C LEU A 158 -4.94 -14.84 4.31
N ILE A 159 -4.84 -14.92 5.64
CA ILE A 159 -3.64 -14.50 6.40
C ILE A 159 -2.42 -15.28 5.91
N LYS A 160 -2.54 -16.60 5.75
CA LYS A 160 -1.43 -17.46 5.29
C LYS A 160 -0.91 -17.02 3.92
N ASP A 161 -1.79 -16.71 2.98
CA ASP A 161 -1.36 -16.26 1.66
C ASP A 161 -0.75 -14.86 1.70
N ILE A 162 -1.27 -13.93 2.50
CA ILE A 162 -0.66 -12.61 2.67
C ILE A 162 0.74 -12.73 3.30
N GLN A 163 0.90 -13.56 4.33
CA GLN A 163 2.22 -13.81 4.94
C GLN A 163 3.22 -14.40 3.93
N THR A 164 2.73 -15.26 3.04
CA THR A 164 3.56 -15.80 1.96
C THR A 164 3.89 -14.71 0.91
N ASP A 165 2.95 -13.80 0.61
CA ASP A 165 3.20 -12.65 -0.27
C ASP A 165 4.30 -11.74 0.29
N ILE A 166 4.20 -11.40 1.58
CA ILE A 166 5.19 -10.60 2.31
C ILE A 166 6.56 -11.26 2.25
N LYS A 167 6.64 -12.56 2.55
CA LYS A 167 7.91 -13.30 2.52
C LYS A 167 8.56 -13.25 1.14
N ILE A 168 7.80 -13.57 0.09
CA ILE A 168 8.31 -13.57 -1.29
C ILE A 168 8.77 -12.17 -1.71
N ALA A 169 7.98 -11.14 -1.40
CA ALA A 169 8.34 -9.76 -1.68
C ALA A 169 9.65 -9.36 -0.99
N LEU A 170 9.79 -9.63 0.31
CA LEU A 170 11.01 -9.32 1.06
C LEU A 170 12.24 -10.03 0.49
N ASP A 171 12.10 -11.27 0.04
CA ASP A 171 13.23 -12.02 -0.53
C ASP A 171 13.66 -11.45 -1.89
N HIS A 172 12.72 -11.03 -2.74
CA HIS A 172 13.05 -10.41 -4.03
C HIS A 172 13.58 -8.98 -3.90
N LEU A 173 13.05 -8.18 -2.97
CA LEU A 173 13.48 -6.80 -2.73
C LEU A 173 14.92 -6.71 -2.15
N LYS A 174 15.49 -7.82 -1.69
CA LYS A 174 16.91 -7.92 -1.31
C LYS A 174 17.85 -8.07 -2.51
N LEU A 175 17.37 -8.56 -3.65
CA LEU A 175 18.19 -8.71 -4.85
C LEU A 175 18.63 -7.32 -5.35
N GLU A 176 19.88 -7.21 -5.79
CA GLU A 176 20.52 -5.94 -6.15
C GLU A 176 19.69 -5.13 -7.17
N GLU A 177 19.21 -5.80 -8.21
CA GLU A 177 18.42 -5.17 -9.29
C GLU A 177 17.15 -4.50 -8.75
N TYR A 178 16.42 -5.18 -7.86
CA TYR A 178 15.24 -4.62 -7.20
C TYR A 178 15.62 -3.54 -6.19
N ASN A 179 16.61 -3.81 -5.33
CA ASN A 179 17.04 -2.89 -4.28
C ASN A 179 17.50 -1.54 -4.85
N SER A 180 18.17 -1.56 -6.00
CA SER A 180 18.61 -0.37 -6.71
C SER A 180 17.46 0.58 -7.08
N CYS A 181 16.23 0.08 -7.21
CA CYS A 181 15.04 0.88 -7.53
C CYS A 181 14.64 1.83 -6.39
N LYS A 182 15.15 1.66 -5.16
CA LYS A 182 14.94 2.64 -4.07
C LYS A 182 15.33 4.06 -4.49
N LYS A 183 16.33 4.22 -5.36
CA LYS A 183 16.78 5.53 -5.87
C LYS A 183 15.69 6.33 -6.61
N GLN A 184 14.62 5.68 -7.06
CA GLN A 184 13.48 6.33 -7.71
C GLN A 184 12.61 7.13 -6.73
N LEU A 185 12.67 6.78 -5.44
CA LEU A 185 11.87 7.37 -4.38
C LEU A 185 12.67 8.40 -3.55
N ILE A 186 13.93 8.66 -3.91
CA ILE A 186 14.75 9.66 -3.22
C ILE A 186 14.31 11.05 -3.66
#